data_AF-A0A177GFW4-F1
#
_entry.id   AF-A0A177GFW4-F1
#
_cell.length_a   1.000
_cell.length_b   1.000
_cell.length_c   1.000
_cell.angle_alpha   90.00
_cell.angle_beta   90.00
_cell.angle_gamma   90.00
#
_symmetry.space_group_name_H-M   'P 1'
#
loop_
_entity.id
_entity.type
_entity.pdbx_description
1 polymer ?
#
loop_
_entity_poly.entity_id
_entity_poly.type
_entity_poly.pdbx_seq_one_letter_code
_entity_poly.pdbx_strand_id
1 'polypeptide(L)'
;MMTHSLFQSAWFENMMTSSPENVFSHFAKALQGDDVISRLRDDLIGDNLTIPGPFGPKTLVYADYVASGRALGVIEQAVATQVLPYYANSHTEASFCGQVMNRMRHEARQIIARLCGAEQGFATIFTGNGATAGLNRLVHLLGGAGCRAGRGASACADRPV
;
A
#
# COMPACT_ATOMS: atom_id res chain seq x y z
N MET A 1 16.32 40.41 3.08
CA MET A 1 15.82 40.24 1.69
C MET A 1 15.63 38.77 1.45
N MET A 2 14.42 38.42 1.03
CA MET A 2 13.76 37.11 0.89
C MET A 2 14.62 35.89 0.54
N THR A 3 14.35 34.74 1.18
CA THR A 3 14.35 33.36 0.59
C THR A 3 14.06 32.27 1.63
N HIS A 4 12.96 32.36 2.40
CA HIS A 4 12.52 31.24 3.25
C HIS A 4 11.00 30.98 3.24
N SER A 5 10.24 31.68 2.39
CA SER A 5 8.77 31.71 2.49
C SER A 5 8.00 31.08 1.34
N LEU A 6 8.61 30.85 0.17
CA LEU A 6 7.86 30.40 -1.02
C LEU A 6 7.63 28.87 -1.06
N PHE A 7 8.52 28.08 -0.47
CA PHE A 7 8.37 26.61 -0.46
C PHE A 7 7.31 26.14 0.55
N GLN A 8 7.14 26.89 1.64
CA GLN A 8 6.21 26.53 2.72
C GLN A 8 4.78 27.04 2.46
N SER A 9 4.64 28.17 1.74
CA SER A 9 3.33 28.72 1.38
C SER A 9 2.62 27.86 0.32
N ALA A 10 3.33 27.43 -0.73
CA ALA A 10 2.77 26.52 -1.73
C ALA A 10 2.35 25.17 -1.12
N TRP A 11 3.05 24.71 -0.08
CA TRP A 11 2.76 23.47 0.65
C TRP A 11 1.46 23.52 1.46
N PHE A 12 1.24 24.59 2.24
CA PHE A 12 0.00 24.76 3.00
C PHE A 12 -1.22 24.95 2.09
N GLU A 13 -1.03 25.64 0.97
CA GLU A 13 -2.08 25.93 0.01
C GLU A 13 -2.48 24.69 -0.81
N ASN A 14 -1.52 23.81 -1.16
CA ASN A 14 -1.80 22.51 -1.81
C ASN A 14 -2.46 21.50 -0.87
N MET A 15 -2.16 21.58 0.44
CA MET A 15 -2.78 20.73 1.47
C MET A 15 -4.25 21.09 1.74
N MET A 16 -4.67 22.32 1.39
CA MET A 16 -6.06 22.79 1.51
C MET A 16 -6.86 22.69 0.20
N THR A 17 -6.23 22.35 -0.93
CA THR A 17 -6.87 22.36 -2.27
C THR A 17 -6.96 20.99 -2.93
N SER A 18 -6.34 19.95 -2.37
CA SER A 18 -6.53 18.57 -2.83
C SER A 18 -7.86 18.05 -2.27
N SER A 19 -8.94 18.24 -3.04
CA SER A 19 -10.18 17.51 -2.79
C SER A 19 -9.86 16.01 -2.72
N PRO A 20 -10.39 15.23 -1.75
CA PRO A 20 -10.13 13.78 -1.68
C PRO A 20 -10.61 13.03 -2.92
N GLU A 21 -11.38 13.70 -3.78
CA GLU A 21 -11.75 13.22 -5.08
C GLU A 21 -10.51 13.17 -5.98
N ASN A 22 -10.20 11.98 -6.49
CA ASN A 22 -9.18 11.70 -7.51
C ASN A 22 -7.72 11.51 -7.02
N VAL A 23 -7.50 11.10 -5.76
CA VAL A 23 -6.18 10.74 -5.18
C VAL A 23 -5.33 9.89 -6.15
N PHE A 24 -5.91 8.81 -6.69
CA PHE A 24 -5.16 7.92 -7.58
C PHE A 24 -4.80 8.56 -8.92
N SER A 25 -5.68 9.39 -9.50
CA SER A 25 -5.39 10.08 -10.75
C SER A 25 -4.30 11.15 -10.56
N HIS A 26 -4.31 11.85 -9.43
CA HIS A 26 -3.32 12.85 -9.09
C HIS A 26 -1.96 12.18 -8.87
N PHE A 27 -1.94 11.07 -8.13
CA PHE A 27 -0.76 10.25 -7.94
C PHE A 27 -0.20 9.74 -9.28
N ALA A 28 -1.07 9.23 -10.17
CA ALA A 28 -0.66 8.77 -11.49
C ALA A 28 -0.06 9.91 -12.34
N LYS A 29 -0.62 11.12 -12.29
CA LYS A 29 -0.05 12.30 -12.96
C LYS A 29 1.31 12.68 -12.40
N ALA A 30 1.50 12.62 -11.07
CA ALA A 30 2.78 12.91 -10.43
C ALA A 30 3.91 11.93 -10.84
N LEU A 31 3.55 10.73 -11.28
CA LEU A 31 4.48 9.72 -11.79
C LEU A 31 4.76 9.83 -13.30
N GLN A 32 4.16 10.78 -14.02
CA GLN A 32 4.47 11.00 -15.43
C GLN A 32 5.86 11.62 -15.60
N GLY A 33 6.48 11.41 -16.78
CA GLY A 33 7.80 11.90 -17.13
C GLY A 33 8.78 10.78 -17.48
N ASP A 34 9.77 11.10 -18.32
CA ASP A 34 10.74 10.12 -18.85
C ASP A 34 11.73 9.63 -17.78
N ASP A 35 11.88 10.38 -16.68
CA ASP A 35 12.83 10.13 -15.60
C ASP A 35 12.23 9.35 -14.41
N VAL A 36 10.98 8.88 -14.52
CA VAL A 36 10.23 8.27 -13.40
C VAL A 36 11.01 7.16 -12.70
N ILE A 37 11.72 6.31 -13.45
CA ILE A 37 12.49 5.21 -12.88
C ILE A 37 13.66 5.72 -12.05
N SER A 38 14.33 6.79 -12.47
CA SER A 38 15.41 7.41 -11.68
C SER A 38 14.85 7.99 -10.40
N ARG A 39 13.76 8.77 -10.51
CA ARG A 39 13.11 9.39 -9.35
C ARG A 39 12.67 8.36 -8.31
N LEU A 40 12.08 7.23 -8.76
CA LEU A 40 11.67 6.17 -7.85
C LEU A 40 12.85 5.45 -7.17
N ARG A 41 14.00 5.33 -7.85
CA ARG A 41 15.21 4.77 -7.22
C ARG A 41 15.75 5.70 -6.15
N ASP A 42 15.82 7.00 -6.45
CA ASP A 42 16.31 8.01 -5.52
C ASP A 42 15.39 8.20 -4.30
N ASP A 43 14.11 7.83 -4.45
CA ASP A 43 13.06 7.91 -3.43
C ASP A 43 12.92 6.62 -2.58
N LEU A 44 13.79 5.62 -2.78
CA LEU A 44 13.80 4.40 -1.97
C LEU A 44 14.19 4.70 -0.52
N ILE A 45 13.30 4.32 0.41
CA ILE A 45 13.56 4.51 1.83
C ILE A 45 14.65 3.55 2.30
N GLY A 46 15.70 4.13 2.90
CA GLY A 46 16.82 3.40 3.46
C GLY A 46 17.78 2.84 2.40
N ASP A 47 17.77 3.39 1.18
CA ASP A 47 18.87 3.18 0.25
C ASP A 47 20.18 3.82 0.77
N ASN A 48 21.32 3.26 0.36
CA ASN A 48 22.66 3.70 0.79
C ASN A 48 22.91 3.72 2.31
N LEU A 49 22.07 3.05 3.11
CA LEU A 49 22.31 2.90 4.54
C LEU A 49 23.64 2.23 4.78
N THR A 50 24.40 2.75 5.74
CA THR A 50 25.68 2.17 6.13
C THR A 50 25.50 1.32 7.38
N ILE A 51 26.01 0.09 7.35
CA ILE A 51 26.02 -0.83 8.47
C ILE A 51 27.45 -1.03 9.00
N PRO A 52 27.62 -1.25 10.32
CA PRO A 52 28.93 -1.59 10.86
C PRO A 52 29.37 -2.96 10.34
N GLY A 53 30.64 -3.07 9.97
CA GLY A 53 31.25 -4.31 9.50
C GLY A 53 32.61 -4.57 10.15
N PRO A 54 33.11 -5.82 10.10
CA PRO A 54 34.40 -6.21 10.70
C PRO A 54 35.60 -5.49 10.08
N PHE A 55 35.45 -4.93 8.87
CA PHE A 55 36.47 -4.18 8.16
C PHE A 55 36.03 -2.72 7.93
N GLY A 56 35.34 -2.15 8.92
CA GLY A 56 34.77 -0.82 8.87
C GLY A 56 33.35 -0.79 8.31
N PRO A 57 32.73 0.40 8.27
CA PRO A 57 31.38 0.58 7.77
C PRO A 57 31.25 0.17 6.30
N LYS A 58 30.13 -0.48 5.95
CA LYS A 58 29.82 -0.93 4.58
C LYS A 58 28.42 -0.47 4.19
N THR A 59 28.24 -0.13 2.92
CA THR A 59 26.91 0.14 2.37
C THR A 59 26.08 -1.14 2.37
N LEU A 60 24.86 -1.03 2.87
CA LEU A 60 23.87 -2.11 2.91
C LEU A 60 23.40 -2.42 1.49
N VAL A 61 23.68 -3.62 1.01
CA VAL A 61 23.10 -4.14 -0.23
C VAL A 61 21.82 -4.89 0.12
N TYR A 62 20.68 -4.39 -0.35
CA TYR A 62 19.40 -5.06 -0.17
C TYR A 62 19.14 -6.05 -1.31
N ALA A 63 19.14 -7.34 -0.99
CA ALA A 63 18.99 -8.42 -1.96
C ALA A 63 17.71 -9.28 -1.74
N ASP A 64 16.72 -8.75 -1.00
CA ASP A 64 15.52 -9.50 -0.59
C ASP A 64 14.23 -9.03 -1.31
N TYR A 65 14.37 -8.39 -2.47
CA TYR A 65 13.25 -7.85 -3.25
C TYR A 65 12.22 -8.91 -3.69
N VAL A 66 12.59 -10.19 -3.72
CA VAL A 66 11.68 -11.30 -4.04
C VAL A 66 10.75 -11.61 -2.87
N ALA A 67 11.22 -11.46 -1.62
CA ALA A 67 10.38 -11.67 -0.45
C ALA A 67 9.53 -10.43 -0.14
N SER A 68 10.13 -9.25 -0.16
CA SER A 68 9.43 -7.97 0.01
C SER A 68 10.18 -6.83 -0.66
N GLY A 69 9.45 -5.91 -1.29
CA GLY A 69 10.01 -4.65 -1.75
C GLY A 69 10.35 -3.71 -0.60
N ARG A 70 11.24 -2.74 -0.87
CA ARG A 70 11.44 -1.58 0.00
C ARG A 70 10.31 -0.56 -0.18
N ALA A 71 10.06 0.22 0.87
CA ALA A 71 9.12 1.32 0.83
C ALA A 71 9.66 2.46 -0.06
N LEU A 72 8.75 3.16 -0.72
CA LEU A 72 9.02 4.34 -1.55
C LEU A 72 8.47 5.57 -0.84
N GLY A 73 9.28 6.61 -0.70
CA GLY A 73 8.91 7.87 -0.04
C GLY A 73 7.62 8.47 -0.60
N VAL A 74 7.45 8.46 -1.92
CA VAL A 74 6.28 8.98 -2.62
C VAL A 74 5.00 8.23 -2.23
N ILE A 75 5.07 6.92 -1.99
CA ILE A 75 3.92 6.11 -1.54
C ILE A 75 3.60 6.45 -0.09
N GLU A 76 4.60 6.42 0.79
CA GLU A 76 4.40 6.71 2.21
C GLU A 76 3.87 8.13 2.43
N GLN A 77 4.39 9.09 1.66
CA GLN A 77 3.93 10.47 1.69
C GLN A 77 2.47 10.58 1.22
N ALA A 78 2.10 9.91 0.12
CA ALA A 78 0.72 9.91 -0.35
C ALA A 78 -0.24 9.28 0.66
N VAL A 79 0.15 8.18 1.31
CA VAL A 79 -0.63 7.59 2.40
C VAL A 79 -0.78 8.59 3.54
N ALA A 80 0.32 9.19 3.99
CA ALA A 80 0.34 10.12 5.12
C ALA A 80 -0.50 11.38 4.89
N THR A 81 -0.49 11.94 3.68
CA THR A 81 -1.12 13.25 3.42
C THR A 81 -2.44 13.19 2.67
N GLN A 82 -2.73 12.10 1.95
CA GLN A 82 -3.94 12.00 1.12
C GLN A 82 -4.91 10.93 1.62
N VAL A 83 -4.44 9.94 2.37
CA VAL A 83 -5.29 8.84 2.89
C VAL A 83 -5.57 9.02 4.37
N LEU A 84 -4.53 9.12 5.20
CA LEU A 84 -4.67 9.17 6.66
C LEU A 84 -5.50 10.35 7.18
N PRO A 85 -5.51 11.56 6.57
CA PRO A 85 -6.36 12.65 7.05
C PRO A 85 -7.86 12.36 6.98
N TYR A 86 -8.29 11.49 6.07
CA TYR A 86 -9.68 11.07 5.90
C TYR A 86 -9.97 9.70 6.51
N TYR A 87 -9.00 9.11 7.20
CA TYR A 87 -9.17 7.79 7.78
C TYR A 87 -10.32 7.80 8.80
N ALA A 88 -11.34 6.99 8.51
CA ALA A 88 -12.43 6.71 9.41
C ALA A 88 -12.74 5.22 9.35
N ASN A 89 -13.11 4.66 10.51
CA ASN A 89 -13.60 3.29 10.55
C ASN A 89 -14.86 3.19 9.68
N SER A 90 -14.89 2.21 8.78
CA SER A 90 -15.85 2.15 7.66
C SER A 90 -17.30 1.83 8.07
N HIS A 91 -17.61 1.81 9.36
CA HIS A 91 -18.93 1.49 9.93
C HIS A 91 -19.82 2.72 10.18
N THR A 92 -19.37 3.92 9.79
CA THR A 92 -20.12 5.18 9.89
C THR A 92 -20.28 5.84 8.52
N GLU A 93 -21.14 5.25 7.68
CA GLU A 93 -21.47 5.73 6.33
C GLU A 93 -22.11 7.14 6.28
N ALA A 94 -22.58 7.64 7.44
CA ALA A 94 -23.12 8.99 7.59
C ALA A 94 -22.03 10.08 7.70
N SER A 95 -20.75 9.72 7.85
CA SER A 95 -19.65 10.68 7.97
C SER A 95 -18.99 10.98 6.63
N PHE A 96 -18.57 12.22 6.43
CA PHE A 96 -17.79 12.64 5.25
C PHE A 96 -16.57 11.74 5.03
N CYS A 97 -15.80 11.48 6.09
CA CYS A 97 -14.62 10.61 6.04
C CYS A 97 -14.97 9.16 5.68
N GLY A 98 -16.08 8.62 6.19
CA GLY A 98 -16.57 7.29 5.83
C GLY A 98 -16.89 7.17 4.33
N GLN A 99 -17.57 8.18 3.77
CA GLN A 99 -17.86 8.23 2.33
C GLN A 99 -16.59 8.32 1.47
N VAL A 100 -15.64 9.16 1.89
CA VAL A 100 -14.34 9.33 1.22
C VAL A 100 -13.54 8.01 1.22
N MET A 101 -13.42 7.34 2.37
CA MET A 101 -12.71 6.06 2.47
C MET A 101 -13.37 4.95 1.65
N ASN A 102 -14.72 4.87 1.67
CA ASN A 102 -15.44 3.89 0.87
C ASN A 102 -15.24 4.12 -0.64
N ARG A 103 -15.26 5.38 -1.08
CA ARG A 103 -14.99 5.75 -2.48
C ARG A 103 -13.56 5.39 -2.89
N MET A 104 -12.56 5.78 -2.12
CA MET A 104 -11.15 5.43 -2.39
C MET A 104 -10.96 3.91 -2.46
N ARG A 105 -11.58 3.16 -1.54
CA ARG A 105 -11.53 1.69 -1.55
C ARG A 105 -12.22 1.08 -2.78
N HIS A 106 -13.27 1.70 -3.30
CA HIS A 106 -13.93 1.27 -4.52
C HIS A 106 -13.05 1.54 -5.75
N GLU A 107 -12.52 2.76 -5.87
CA GLU A 107 -11.62 3.16 -6.96
C GLU A 107 -10.36 2.29 -7.00
N ALA A 108 -9.74 2.01 -5.84
CA ALA A 108 -8.60 1.10 -5.74
C ALA A 108 -8.89 -0.28 -6.33
N ARG A 109 -10.09 -0.84 -6.07
CA ARG A 109 -10.49 -2.14 -6.64
C ARG A 109 -10.62 -2.10 -8.16
N GLN A 110 -11.19 -1.01 -8.70
CA GLN A 110 -11.32 -0.83 -10.15
C GLN A 110 -9.95 -0.69 -10.82
N ILE A 111 -9.04 0.08 -10.22
CA ILE A 111 -7.68 0.24 -10.73
C ILE A 111 -6.95 -1.11 -10.74
N ILE A 112 -7.02 -1.87 -9.64
CA ILE A 112 -6.40 -3.21 -9.58
C ILE A 112 -7.03 -4.15 -10.61
N ALA A 113 -8.36 -4.15 -10.75
CA ALA A 113 -9.06 -4.95 -11.76
C ALA A 113 -8.53 -4.64 -13.17
N ARG A 114 -8.44 -3.37 -13.53
CA ARG A 114 -7.93 -2.91 -14.83
C ARG A 114 -6.47 -3.32 -15.06
N LEU A 115 -5.60 -3.11 -14.07
CA LEU A 115 -4.18 -3.48 -14.17
C LEU A 115 -3.97 -4.99 -14.32
N CYS A 116 -4.89 -5.80 -13.78
CA CYS A 116 -4.88 -7.26 -13.91
C CYS A 116 -5.71 -7.78 -15.11
N GLY A 117 -6.35 -6.92 -15.90
CA GLY A 117 -7.23 -7.32 -17.01
C GLY A 117 -8.52 -8.04 -16.58
N ALA A 118 -9.00 -7.79 -15.37
CA ALA A 118 -10.11 -8.47 -14.72
C ALA A 118 -11.30 -7.52 -14.44
N GLU A 119 -11.71 -6.71 -15.42
CA GLU A 119 -12.77 -5.72 -15.24
C GLU A 119 -14.18 -6.31 -15.37
N GLN A 120 -14.48 -7.02 -16.46
CA GLN A 120 -15.82 -7.57 -16.73
C GLN A 120 -15.91 -9.04 -16.32
N GLY A 121 -16.97 -9.41 -15.58
CA GLY A 121 -17.21 -10.79 -15.15
C GLY A 121 -16.34 -11.26 -13.98
N PHE A 122 -15.49 -10.39 -13.42
CA PHE A 122 -14.64 -10.67 -12.28
C PHE A 122 -14.99 -9.79 -11.08
N ALA A 123 -14.61 -10.24 -9.88
CA ALA A 123 -14.75 -9.48 -8.64
C ALA A 123 -13.38 -9.32 -7.97
N THR A 124 -13.02 -8.08 -7.64
CA THR A 124 -11.77 -7.77 -6.91
C THR A 124 -12.02 -7.78 -5.41
N ILE A 125 -11.41 -8.73 -4.70
CA ILE A 125 -11.58 -8.93 -3.27
C ILE A 125 -10.24 -8.71 -2.56
N PHE A 126 -10.22 -7.82 -1.57
CA PHE A 126 -9.07 -7.65 -0.68
C PHE A 126 -9.08 -8.74 0.39
N THR A 127 -8.03 -9.56 0.42
CA THR A 127 -7.95 -10.76 1.25
C THR A 127 -6.92 -10.66 2.37
N GLY A 128 -6.27 -9.51 2.54
CA GLY A 128 -5.24 -9.28 3.54
C GLY A 128 -3.85 -9.22 2.91
N ASN A 129 -2.84 -9.70 3.64
CA ASN A 129 -1.44 -9.56 3.26
C ASN A 129 -0.96 -10.79 2.48
N GLY A 130 -0.44 -10.55 1.28
CA GLY A 130 0.20 -11.57 0.45
C GLY A 130 -0.75 -12.52 -0.28
N ALA A 131 -0.19 -13.25 -1.25
CA ALA A 131 -0.96 -14.17 -2.11
C ALA A 131 -1.58 -15.35 -1.32
N THR A 132 -0.91 -15.80 -0.25
CA THR A 132 -1.39 -16.90 0.61
C THR A 132 -2.76 -16.62 1.22
N ALA A 133 -3.02 -15.39 1.64
CA ALA A 133 -4.32 -15.01 2.19
C ALA A 133 -5.43 -15.08 1.12
N GLY A 134 -5.12 -14.68 -0.11
CA GLY A 134 -6.00 -14.83 -1.27
C GLY A 134 -6.33 -16.29 -1.59
N LEU A 135 -5.32 -17.17 -1.63
CA LEU A 135 -5.51 -18.59 -1.89
C LEU A 135 -6.36 -19.26 -0.80
N ASN A 136 -6.06 -19.00 0.47
CA ASN A 136 -6.86 -19.53 1.58
C ASN A 136 -8.32 -19.06 1.48
N ARG A 137 -8.54 -17.78 1.13
CA ARG A 137 -9.90 -17.26 0.94
C ARG A 137 -10.61 -17.95 -0.22
N LEU A 138 -9.94 -18.20 -1.33
CA LEU A 138 -10.50 -18.93 -2.47
C LEU A 138 -10.90 -20.35 -2.09
N VAL A 139 -10.02 -21.09 -1.41
CA VAL A 139 -10.29 -22.46 -0.92
C VAL A 139 -11.53 -22.48 -0.02
N HIS A 140 -11.66 -21.51 0.89
CA HIS A 140 -12.84 -21.40 1.74
C HIS A 140 -14.12 -21.08 0.96
N LEU A 141 -14.05 -20.22 -0.05
CA LEU A 141 -15.21 -19.85 -0.88
C LEU A 141 -15.67 -20.99 -1.80
N LEU A 142 -14.75 -21.81 -2.29
CA LEU A 142 -15.04 -22.96 -3.17
C LEU A 142 -15.40 -24.25 -2.40
N GLY A 143 -15.59 -24.18 -1.08
CA GLY A 143 -16.07 -25.30 -0.27
C GLY A 143 -14.98 -26.31 0.14
N GLY A 144 -13.70 -26.01 -0.08
CA GLY A 144 -12.56 -26.87 0.28
C GLY A 144 -12.23 -26.89 1.77
N ALA A 145 -13.23 -26.77 2.66
CA ALA A 145 -13.09 -26.60 4.11
C ALA A 145 -12.44 -27.78 4.87
N GLY A 146 -11.77 -28.70 4.18
CA GLY A 146 -11.00 -29.82 4.75
C GLY A 146 -9.49 -29.78 4.50
N CYS A 147 -8.97 -28.99 3.57
CA CYS A 147 -7.53 -29.00 3.26
C CYS A 147 -6.79 -27.87 3.97
N ARG A 148 -6.43 -28.10 5.23
CA ARG A 148 -5.45 -27.27 5.94
C ARG A 148 -4.07 -27.45 5.29
N ALA A 149 -3.64 -26.48 4.49
CA ALA A 149 -2.25 -26.41 4.07
C ALA A 149 -1.36 -26.15 5.30
N GLY A 150 -0.63 -27.18 5.73
CA GLY A 150 0.60 -27.07 6.53
C GLY A 150 0.47 -26.44 7.93
N ARG A 151 0.04 -27.22 8.92
CA ARG A 151 0.60 -27.11 10.28
C ARG A 151 1.30 -28.42 10.62
N GLY A 152 2.63 -28.42 10.53
CA GLY A 152 3.45 -29.47 11.12
C GLY A 152 3.44 -29.36 12.64
N ALA A 153 3.25 -30.52 13.29
CA ALA A 153 3.45 -30.85 14.71
C ALA A 153 2.54 -30.10 15.74
N SER A 154 1.86 -30.73 16.70
CA SER A 154 1.79 -32.12 17.12
C SER A 154 0.35 -32.49 17.48
N ALA A 155 0.02 -33.77 17.33
CA ALA A 155 -1.08 -34.37 18.05
C ALA A 155 -0.76 -34.36 19.56
N CYS A 156 -1.65 -33.82 20.36
CA CYS A 156 -1.87 -34.35 21.70
C CYS A 156 -3.33 -34.16 22.09
N ALA A 157 -3.86 -35.22 22.70
CA ALA A 157 -5.23 -35.45 23.11
C ALA A 157 -5.87 -34.29 23.89
N ASP A 158 -7.11 -33.94 23.55
CA ASP A 158 -8.30 -34.30 24.33
C ASP A 158 -9.48 -33.35 24.00
N ARG A 159 -10.59 -33.94 23.55
CA ARG A 159 -11.95 -33.46 23.81
C ARG A 159 -12.42 -34.21 25.06
N PRO A 160 -13.06 -33.58 26.07
CA PRO A 160 -14.48 -33.18 26.00
C PRO A 160 -14.74 -31.83 26.72
N VAL A 161 -15.85 -31.09 26.57
CA VAL A 161 -17.28 -31.35 26.28
C VAL A 161 -17.80 -30.23 25.38
#